data_AF-A0A699RT76-F1
#
_entry.id   AF-A0A699RT76-F1
#
_cell.length_a   1.000
_cell.length_b   1.000
_cell.length_c   1.000
_cell.angle_alpha   90.00
_cell.angle_beta   90.00
_cell.angle_gamma   90.00
#
_symmetry.space_group_name_H-M   'P 1'
#
loop_
_entity.id
_entity.type
_entity.pdbx_description
1 polymer ?
#
loop_
_entity_poly.entity_id
_entity_poly.type
_entity_poly.pdbx_seq_one_letter_code
_entity_poly.pdbx_strand_id
1 'polypeptide(L)' 'QMIPEPGDLDHEVPVTETNHDQTDDELTENEVKQMEADDQAIHIILIGLPKDIYVVVDSCEIAQEL' A
#
# COMPACT_ATOMS: atom_id res chain seq x y z
N GLN A 1 -20.10 29.47 43.19
CA GLN A 1 -19.35 28.65 42.23
C GLN A 1 -20.14 27.36 42.08
N MET A 2 -20.77 27.16 40.92
CA MET A 2 -21.54 25.97 40.58
C MET A 2 -20.92 25.42 39.30
N ILE A 3 -20.67 24.12 39.30
CA ILE A 3 -20.18 23.37 38.15
C ILE A 3 -21.43 23.08 37.29
N PRO A 4 -21.45 23.38 35.98
CA PRO A 4 -22.58 23.01 35.12
C PRO A 4 -22.65 21.49 34.93
N GLU A 5 -23.87 20.95 34.83
CA GLU A 5 -24.13 19.53 34.56
C GLU A 5 -23.64 19.10 33.16
N PRO A 6 -23.12 17.87 33.00
CA PRO A 6 -22.78 17.31 31.70
C PRO A 6 -24.07 16.78 31.06
N GLY A 7 -24.83 17.67 30.43
CA GLY A 7 -26.14 17.32 29.87
C GLY A 7 -26.71 18.28 28.84
N ASP A 8 -25.96 19.29 28.42
CA ASP A 8 -26.35 20.13 27.29
C ASP A 8 -25.09 20.67 26.59
N LEU A 9 -24.52 19.78 25.78
CA LEU A 9 -23.58 20.15 24.76
C LEU A 9 -24.00 19.33 23.54
N ASP A 10 -24.95 19.86 22.77
CA ASP A 10 -25.11 19.59 21.33
C ASP A 10 -23.84 20.02 20.56
N HIS A 11 -22.65 19.76 21.10
CA HIS A 11 -21.49 19.51 20.26
C HIS A 11 -21.70 18.12 19.69
N GLU A 12 -22.39 18.09 18.56
CA GLU A 12 -21.77 17.39 17.45
C GLU A 12 -20.37 17.96 17.33
N VAL A 13 -19.41 17.29 17.97
CA VAL A 13 -18.04 17.30 17.44
C VAL A 13 -18.26 16.82 16.01
N PRO A 14 -17.96 17.62 14.97
CA PRO A 14 -17.86 17.04 13.66
C PRO A 14 -16.76 16.01 13.80
N VAL A 15 -17.16 14.75 13.96
CA VAL A 15 -16.36 13.62 13.53
C VAL A 15 -16.20 13.96 12.07
N THR A 16 -15.07 14.57 11.75
CA THR A 16 -14.60 14.59 10.38
C THR A 16 -14.45 13.10 10.12
N GLU A 17 -15.50 12.51 9.55
CA GLU A 17 -15.41 11.30 8.79
C GLU A 17 -14.28 11.61 7.82
N THR A 18 -13.09 11.21 8.22
CA THR A 18 -12.01 10.92 7.30
C THR A 18 -12.54 9.69 6.58
N ASN A 19 -13.47 9.94 5.65
CA ASN A 19 -13.59 9.17 4.45
C ASN A 19 -12.16 9.19 3.93
N HIS A 20 -11.39 8.16 4.28
CA HIS A 20 -10.27 7.79 3.47
C HIS A 20 -10.94 7.31 2.21
N ASP A 21 -11.25 8.29 1.35
CA ASP A 21 -11.59 8.07 -0.03
C ASP A 21 -10.52 7.10 -0.50
N GLN A 22 -10.93 5.84 -0.71
CA GLN A 22 -10.07 4.89 -1.38
C GLN A 22 -9.82 5.54 -2.73
N THR A 23 -8.67 6.18 -2.90
CA THR A 23 -8.19 6.67 -4.20
C THR A 23 -7.87 5.43 -5.01
N ASP A 24 -8.92 4.84 -5.58
CA ASP A 24 -8.85 4.07 -6.80
C ASP A 24 -8.53 5.07 -7.90
N ASP A 25 -7.30 5.58 -7.90
CA ASP A 25 -6.83 6.46 -8.96
C ASP A 25 -6.83 5.64 -10.24
N GLU A 26 -7.77 5.94 -11.13
CA GLU A 26 -7.94 5.25 -12.41
C GLU A 26 -6.62 5.32 -13.18
N LEU A 27 -6.00 4.16 -13.40
CA LEU A 27 -4.77 4.08 -14.17
C LEU A 27 -4.99 4.61 -15.59
N THR A 28 -4.12 5.48 -16.04
CA THR A 28 -4.16 5.93 -17.43
C THR A 28 -3.78 4.80 -18.37
N GLU A 29 -4.28 4.82 -19.61
CA GLU A 29 -3.94 3.81 -20.62
C GLU A 29 -2.43 3.65 -20.83
N ASN A 30 -1.67 4.74 -20.65
CA ASN A 30 -0.21 4.72 -20.77
C ASN A 30 0.46 3.98 -19.60
N GLU A 31 -0.04 4.16 -18.37
CA GLU A 31 0.45 3.45 -17.20
C GLU A 31 0.13 1.96 -17.28
N VAL A 32 -1.05 1.61 -17.78
CA VAL A 32 -1.43 0.21 -18.03
C VAL A 32 -0.50 -0.43 -19.06
N LYS A 33 -0.22 0.25 -20.18
CA LYS A 33 0.73 -0.24 -21.19
C LYS A 33 2.15 -0.38 -20.65
N GLN A 34 2.58 0.53 -19.79
CA GLN A 34 3.89 0.46 -19.15
C GLN A 34 3.98 -0.74 -18.22
N MET A 35 2.96 -0.97 -17.40
CA MET A 35 2.89 -2.13 -16.51
C MET A 35 2.91 -3.45 -17.29
N GLU A 36 2.20 -3.53 -18.42
CA GLU A 36 2.23 -4.72 -19.29
C GLU A 36 3.62 -4.95 -19.91
N ALA A 37 4.33 -3.88 -20.27
CA ALA A 37 5.70 -3.97 -20.80
C ALA A 37 6.70 -4.36 -19.71
N ASP A 38 6.55 -3.80 -18.51
CA ASP A 38 7.39 -4.09 -17.34
C ASP A 38 7.20 -5.54 -16.88
N ASP A 39 5.96 -6.03 -16.84
CA ASP A 39 5.64 -7.42 -16.52
C ASP A 39 6.31 -8.40 -17.50
N GLN A 40 6.26 -8.10 -18.80
CA GLN A 40 6.94 -8.88 -19.83
C GLN A 40 8.47 -8.83 -19.66
N ALA A 41 9.04 -7.65 -19.40
CA ALA A 41 10.47 -7.49 -19.19
C ALA A 41 10.95 -8.27 -17.96
N ILE A 42 10.22 -8.17 -16.85
CA ILE A 42 10.48 -8.91 -15.61
C ILE A 42 10.43 -10.42 -15.86
N HIS A 43 9.40 -10.90 -16.58
CA HIS A 43 9.28 -12.31 -16.93
C HIS A 43 10.46 -12.82 -17.76
N ILE A 44 10.89 -12.05 -18.76
CA ILE A 44 12.03 -12.38 -19.61
C ILE A 44 13.33 -12.42 -18.78
N ILE A 45 13.53 -11.43 -17.91
CA ILE A 45 14.69 -11.38 -17.02
C ILE A 45 14.68 -12.62 -16.12
N LEU A 46 13.55 -12.93 -15.46
CA LEU A 46 13.41 -14.10 -14.58
C LEU A 46 13.70 -15.43 -15.30
N ILE A 47 13.25 -15.60 -16.54
CA ILE A 47 13.55 -16.79 -17.34
C ILE A 47 15.04 -16.86 -17.72
N GLY A 48 15.65 -15.71 -18.02
CA GLY A 48 17.06 -15.62 -18.38
C GLY A 48 18.03 -15.81 -17.22
N LEU A 49 17.55 -15.68 -15.97
CA LEU A 49 18.38 -15.87 -14.78
C LEU A 49 18.57 -17.37 -14.46
N PRO A 50 19.80 -17.80 -14.14
CA PRO A 50 20.05 -19.14 -13.63
C PRO A 50 19.29 -19.42 -12.35
N LYS A 51 18.72 -20.63 -12.24
CA LYS A 51 17.95 -21.10 -11.08
C LYS A 51 18.71 -21.01 -9.75
N ASP A 52 20.03 -21.08 -9.82
CA ASP A 52 20.92 -21.00 -8.65
C ASP A 52 20.85 -19.62 -7.95
N ILE A 53 20.52 -18.54 -8.67
CA ILE A 53 20.32 -17.21 -8.08
C ILE A 53 19.07 -17.20 -7.19
N TYR A 54 18.00 -17.86 -7.62
CA TYR A 54 16.77 -17.99 -6.83
C TYR A 54 17.03 -18.77 -5.54
N VAL A 55 17.81 -19.86 -5.60
CA VAL A 55 18.18 -20.64 -4.41
C VAL A 55 18.96 -19.80 -3.41
N VAL A 56 19.88 -18.94 -3.87
CA VAL A 56 20.65 -18.05 -2.99
C VAL A 56 19.73 -17.02 -2.31
N VAL A 57 18.82 -16.38 -3.05
CA VAL A 57 17.88 -15.39 -2.50
C VAL A 57 16.86 -16.03 -1.54
N ASP A 58 16.33 -17.21 -1.88
CA ASP A 58 15.41 -17.97 -1.02
C ASP A 58 16.09 -18.47 0.27
N SER A 59 17.38 -18.82 0.18
CA SER A 59 18.20 -19.20 1.33
C SER A 59 18.69 -18.02 2.17
N CYS A 60 18.50 -16.78 1.70
CA CYS A 60 18.77 -15.59 2.49
C CYS A 60 17.67 -15.44 3.54
N GLU A 61 17.90 -16.06 4.69
CA GLU A 61 17.18 -15.77 5.93
C GLU A 61 17.22 -14.25 6.14
N ILE A 62 16.07 -13.60 6.26
CA ILE A 62 15.96 -12.16 6.49
C ILE A 62 16.60 -11.87 7.85
N ALA A 63 17.91 -11.61 7.85
CA ALA A 63 18.68 -11.16 9.00
C ALA A 63 18.40 -9.67 9.26
N GLN A 64 17.11 -9.31 9.35
CA GLN A 64 16.63 -7.97 9.70
C GLN A 64 15.54 -8.03 10.78
N GLU A 65 15.64 -8.97 11.71
CA GLU A 65 15.09 -8.79 13.06
C GLU A 65 16.20 -8.30 14.00
N LEU A 66 16.59 -7.03 13.88
CA LEU A 66 17.28 -6.28 14.93
C LEU A 66 16.95 -4.78 14.84
#